data_AF-A0A9R0UC48-F1
#
_entry.id   AF-A0A9R0UC48-F1
#
_cell.length_a   1.000
_cell.length_b   1.000
_cell.length_c   1.000
_cell.angle_alpha   90.00
_cell.angle_beta   90.00
_cell.angle_gamma   90.00
#
_symmetry.space_group_name_H-M   'P 1'
#
loop_
_entity.id
_entity.type
_entity.pdbx_description
1 polymer ?
#
loop_
_entity_poly.entity_id
_entity_poly.type
_entity_poly.pdbx_seq_one_letter_code
_entity_poly.pdbx_strand_id
1 'polypeptide(L)'
;MSEKNTLPAFLRAQRAGVLAILDGLGEEALTTAVLPSGWTPLGVVEHLGDAEWHWSQEIVTGTAGPPTGEHAPRTPAAAFAYYREQCRRSDEIFAATPLSATPRGRHPDPLGDEITDLRGVVLHLIEETARHIGHLDVCGSCSTAPPGWARARTAPSNTTRSTGRRPCRGSSPRRSAGSARPPAGGR
;
A
#
# COMPACT_ATOMS: atom_id res chain seq x y z
N MET A 1 -18.45 -11.40 11.42
CA MET A 1 -17.88 -11.98 10.18
C MET A 1 -16.89 -13.06 10.58
N SER A 2 -16.87 -14.20 9.90
CA SER A 2 -15.85 -15.23 10.11
C SER A 2 -14.49 -14.71 9.64
N GLU A 3 -13.41 -15.21 10.23
CA GLU A 3 -12.04 -14.91 9.78
C GLU A 3 -11.87 -15.13 8.27
N LYS A 4 -12.48 -16.21 7.76
CA LYS A 4 -12.51 -16.58 6.34
C LYS A 4 -13.04 -15.48 5.42
N ASN A 5 -13.95 -14.64 5.91
CA ASN A 5 -14.51 -13.52 5.16
C ASN A 5 -13.80 -12.21 5.50
N THR A 6 -13.30 -12.08 6.72
CA THR A 6 -12.61 -10.88 7.21
C THR A 6 -11.29 -10.66 6.48
N LEU A 7 -10.39 -11.65 6.41
CA LEU A 7 -9.07 -11.45 5.80
C LEU A 7 -9.16 -11.00 4.34
N PRO A 8 -9.95 -11.64 3.45
CA PRO A 8 -10.12 -11.16 2.08
C PRO A 8 -10.77 -9.77 2.00
N ALA A 9 -11.65 -9.41 2.95
CA ALA A 9 -12.24 -8.07 2.98
C ALA A 9 -11.20 -6.99 3.29
N PHE A 10 -10.27 -7.25 4.22
CA PHE A 10 -9.15 -6.34 4.49
C PHE A 10 -8.21 -6.23 3.29
N LEU A 11 -7.88 -7.34 2.65
CA LEU A 11 -7.05 -7.34 1.44
C LEU A 11 -7.69 -6.54 0.30
N ARG A 12 -9.00 -6.74 0.04
CA ARG A 12 -9.75 -5.93 -0.93
C ARG A 12 -9.72 -4.44 -0.62
N ALA A 13 -9.77 -4.06 0.66
CA ALA A 13 -9.67 -2.66 1.05
C ALA A 13 -8.30 -2.06 0.72
N GLN A 14 -7.21 -2.81 0.92
CA GLN A 14 -5.87 -2.36 0.52
C GLN A 14 -5.75 -2.24 -1.01
N ARG A 15 -6.16 -3.27 -1.76
CA ARG A 15 -6.18 -3.22 -3.24
C ARG A 15 -6.95 -2.03 -3.79
N ALA A 16 -8.11 -1.72 -3.19
CA ALA A 16 -8.89 -0.54 -3.55
C ALA A 16 -8.15 0.77 -3.24
N GLY A 17 -7.39 0.83 -2.14
CA GLY A 17 -6.54 1.96 -1.79
C GLY A 17 -5.46 2.24 -2.84
N VAL A 18 -4.79 1.20 -3.35
CA VAL A 18 -3.81 1.31 -4.45
C VAL A 18 -4.43 2.01 -5.66
N LEU A 19 -5.58 1.51 -6.12
CA LEU A 19 -6.27 2.07 -7.29
C LEU A 19 -6.76 3.51 -7.04
N ALA A 20 -7.24 3.80 -5.82
CA ALA A 20 -7.76 5.12 -5.48
C ALA A 20 -6.68 6.21 -5.41
N ILE A 21 -5.46 5.87 -4.97
CA ILE A 21 -4.34 6.82 -4.93
C ILE A 21 -3.86 7.17 -6.35
N LEU A 22 -3.88 6.19 -7.24
CA LEU A 22 -3.39 6.33 -8.60
C LEU A 22 -4.46 6.85 -9.58
N ASP A 23 -5.71 6.95 -9.14
CA ASP A 23 -6.81 7.45 -9.95
C ASP A 23 -6.57 8.91 -10.36
N GLY A 24 -6.74 9.19 -11.65
CA GLY A 24 -6.52 10.51 -12.23
C GLY A 24 -5.04 10.91 -12.46
N LEU A 25 -4.06 10.07 -12.11
CA LEU A 25 -2.67 10.33 -12.47
C LEU A 25 -2.44 10.13 -13.99
N GLY A 26 -1.74 11.08 -14.61
CA GLY A 26 -1.30 10.95 -16.00
C GLY A 26 -0.16 9.95 -16.18
N GLU A 27 0.07 9.50 -17.41
CA GLU A 27 1.10 8.51 -17.75
C GLU A 27 2.51 8.93 -17.31
N GLU A 28 2.86 10.21 -17.46
CA GLU A 28 4.15 10.74 -16.98
C GLU A 28 4.32 10.57 -15.47
N ALA A 29 3.28 10.89 -14.68
CA ALA A 29 3.33 10.72 -13.23
C ALA A 29 3.42 9.25 -12.82
N LEU A 30 2.78 8.35 -13.56
CA LEU A 30 2.82 6.90 -13.30
C LEU A 30 4.19 6.29 -13.63
N THR A 31 4.92 6.84 -14.60
CA THR A 31 6.18 6.29 -15.11
C THR A 31 7.42 7.02 -14.59
N THR A 32 7.24 8.11 -13.84
CA THR A 32 8.36 8.89 -13.27
C THR A 32 8.68 8.44 -11.86
N ALA A 33 9.97 8.28 -11.56
CA ALA A 33 10.43 7.95 -10.23
C ALA A 33 10.26 9.14 -9.28
N VAL A 34 9.65 8.90 -8.11
CA VAL A 34 9.34 9.97 -7.14
C VAL A 34 10.46 10.17 -6.12
N LEU A 35 11.31 9.17 -5.92
CA LEU A 35 12.42 9.19 -4.97
C LEU A 35 13.71 8.62 -5.58
N PRO A 36 14.90 8.93 -5.03
CA PRO A 36 16.19 8.44 -5.53
C PRO A 36 16.34 6.90 -5.58
N SER A 37 15.48 6.17 -4.88
CA SER A 37 15.39 4.71 -4.96
C SER A 37 14.92 4.19 -6.32
N GLY A 38 14.40 5.06 -7.20
CA GLY A 38 14.13 4.73 -8.60
C GLY A 38 12.82 3.98 -8.86
N TRP A 39 11.99 3.74 -7.85
CA TRP A 39 10.67 3.13 -8.06
C TRP A 39 9.70 4.13 -8.70
N THR A 40 8.82 3.61 -9.55
CA THR A 40 7.74 4.36 -10.20
C THR A 40 6.39 3.84 -9.69
N PRO A 41 5.33 4.66 -9.67
CA PRO A 41 3.99 4.18 -9.31
C PRO A 41 3.54 2.98 -10.15
N LEU A 42 3.84 2.99 -11.44
CA LEU A 42 3.55 1.89 -12.35
C LEU A 42 4.31 0.62 -11.97
N GLY A 43 5.60 0.74 -11.64
CA GLY A 43 6.41 -0.39 -11.20
C GLY A 43 5.90 -1.00 -9.89
N VAL A 44 5.34 -0.18 -8.99
CA VAL A 44 4.67 -0.69 -7.77
C VAL A 44 3.40 -1.47 -8.11
N VAL A 45 2.59 -1.02 -9.09
CA VAL A 45 1.40 -1.77 -9.53
C VAL A 45 1.78 -3.10 -10.16
N GLU A 46 2.81 -3.13 -11.00
CA GLU A 46 3.32 -4.37 -11.58
C GLU A 46 3.81 -5.33 -10.50
N HIS A 47 4.63 -4.83 -9.57
CA HIS A 47 5.12 -5.60 -8.43
C HIS A 47 3.99 -6.20 -7.59
N LEU A 48 2.95 -5.43 -7.26
CA LEU A 48 1.79 -5.95 -6.52
C LEU A 48 1.00 -6.98 -7.35
N GLY A 49 0.95 -6.85 -8.67
CA GLY A 49 0.39 -7.88 -9.55
C GLY A 49 1.20 -9.17 -9.51
N ASP A 50 2.52 -9.07 -9.53
CA ASP A 50 3.42 -10.23 -9.43
C ASP A 50 3.37 -10.87 -8.04
N ALA A 51 3.23 -10.08 -6.97
CA ALA A 51 3.04 -10.58 -5.61
C ALA A 51 1.73 -11.37 -5.50
N GLU A 52 0.61 -10.86 -6.04
CA GLU A 52 -0.66 -11.57 -6.10
C GLU A 52 -0.53 -12.89 -6.86
N TRP A 53 0.16 -12.88 -8.00
CA TRP A 53 0.42 -14.09 -8.79
C TRP A 53 1.27 -15.11 -8.02
N HIS A 54 2.42 -14.67 -7.50
CA HIS A 54 3.37 -15.51 -6.79
C HIS A 54 2.71 -16.16 -5.57
N TRP A 55 2.15 -15.37 -4.66
CA TRP A 55 1.65 -15.89 -3.40
C TRP A 55 0.39 -16.73 -3.56
N SER A 56 -0.55 -16.32 -4.41
CA SER A 56 -1.82 -17.06 -4.52
C SER A 56 -1.79 -18.19 -5.53
N GLN A 57 -1.02 -18.08 -6.62
CA GLN A 57 -1.03 -19.10 -7.67
C GLN A 57 0.20 -19.99 -7.56
N GLU A 58 1.40 -19.44 -7.48
CA GLU A 58 2.63 -20.25 -7.37
C GLU A 58 2.72 -20.92 -6.00
N ILE A 59 2.62 -20.16 -4.90
CA ILE A 59 2.83 -20.68 -3.55
C ILE A 59 1.64 -21.50 -3.06
N VAL A 60 0.41 -20.97 -3.10
CA VAL A 60 -0.74 -21.73 -2.59
C VAL A 60 -1.04 -22.98 -3.43
N THR A 61 -1.02 -22.89 -4.77
CA THR A 61 -1.39 -24.04 -5.62
C THR A 61 -0.22 -24.95 -5.97
N GLY A 62 1.02 -24.47 -5.89
CA GLY A 62 2.23 -25.19 -6.28
C GLY A 62 2.40 -25.32 -7.80
N THR A 63 1.47 -24.76 -8.58
CA THR A 63 1.46 -24.86 -10.04
C THR A 63 1.09 -23.51 -10.64
N ALA A 64 2.09 -22.73 -11.03
CA ALA A 64 1.89 -21.55 -11.86
C ALA A 64 2.90 -21.57 -13.02
N GLY A 65 2.40 -21.44 -14.25
CA GLY A 65 3.25 -21.00 -15.36
C GLY A 65 3.60 -19.52 -15.15
N PRO A 66 4.66 -19.00 -15.82
CA PRO A 66 5.14 -17.64 -15.59
C PRO A 66 4.02 -16.61 -15.72
N PRO A 67 4.10 -15.49 -14.99
CA PRO A 67 3.11 -14.44 -15.09
C PRO A 67 2.99 -14.00 -16.56
N THR A 68 1.77 -13.80 -17.03
CA THR A 68 1.54 -13.43 -18.43
C THR A 68 2.23 -12.09 -18.74
N GLY A 69 3.13 -12.09 -19.74
CA GLY A 69 3.78 -10.87 -20.25
C GLY A 69 5.22 -10.64 -19.74
N GLU A 70 6.04 -11.69 -19.72
CA GLU A 70 7.45 -11.63 -19.33
C GLU A 70 8.25 -10.50 -20.03
N HIS A 71 8.96 -9.71 -19.20
CA HIS A 71 10.10 -8.82 -19.51
C HIS A 71 9.88 -7.54 -20.33
N ALA A 72 8.68 -7.28 -20.86
CA ALA A 72 8.39 -5.98 -21.48
C ALA A 72 7.68 -5.06 -20.47
N PRO A 73 8.12 -3.79 -20.31
CA PRO A 73 7.39 -2.81 -19.51
C PRO A 73 5.94 -2.74 -20.00
N ARG A 74 4.96 -2.94 -19.11
CA ARG A 74 3.55 -2.81 -19.51
C ARG A 74 3.22 -1.33 -19.67
N THR A 75 2.31 -1.03 -20.59
CA THR A 75 1.64 0.26 -20.57
C THR A 75 0.85 0.41 -19.26
N PRO A 76 0.56 1.64 -18.80
CA PRO A 76 -0.28 1.84 -17.62
C PRO A 76 -1.58 1.03 -17.63
N ALA A 77 -2.30 1.07 -18.76
CA ALA A 77 -3.54 0.31 -18.92
C ALA A 77 -3.35 -1.20 -18.76
N ALA A 78 -2.28 -1.75 -19.34
CA ALA A 78 -1.96 -3.18 -19.25
C ALA A 78 -1.52 -3.58 -17.83
N ALA A 79 -0.75 -2.75 -17.12
CA ALA A 79 -0.35 -3.01 -15.73
C ALA A 79 -1.56 -3.04 -14.79
N PHE A 80 -2.46 -2.07 -14.90
CA PHE A 80 -3.68 -2.06 -14.09
C PHE A 80 -4.63 -3.22 -14.42
N ALA A 81 -4.74 -3.60 -15.70
CA ALA A 81 -5.52 -4.76 -16.10
C ALA A 81 -4.92 -6.06 -15.54
N TYR A 82 -3.59 -6.20 -15.63
CA TYR A 82 -2.86 -7.33 -15.06
C TYR A 82 -3.06 -7.43 -13.55
N TYR A 83 -2.85 -6.33 -12.81
CA TYR A 83 -3.05 -6.30 -11.36
C TYR A 83 -4.47 -6.72 -10.95
N ARG A 84 -5.49 -6.18 -11.62
CA ARG A 84 -6.90 -6.54 -11.36
C ARG A 84 -7.18 -8.02 -11.64
N GLU A 85 -6.63 -8.56 -12.72
CA GLU A 85 -6.79 -9.98 -13.04
C GLU A 85 -6.12 -10.88 -12.00
N GLN A 86 -4.92 -10.53 -11.52
CA GLN A 86 -4.26 -11.31 -10.45
C GLN A 86 -5.03 -11.23 -9.13
N CYS A 87 -5.58 -10.06 -8.78
CA CYS A 87 -6.47 -9.92 -7.62
C CYS A 87 -7.73 -10.79 -7.73
N ARG A 88 -8.32 -10.90 -8.93
CA ARG A 88 -9.51 -11.75 -9.17
C ARG A 88 -9.16 -13.22 -8.97
N ARG A 89 -8.03 -13.68 -9.54
CA ARG A 89 -7.57 -15.07 -9.40
C ARG A 89 -7.23 -15.42 -7.97
N SER A 90 -6.58 -14.52 -7.23
CA SER A 90 -6.28 -14.75 -5.83
C SER A 90 -7.54 -14.84 -4.97
N ASP A 91 -8.56 -14.00 -5.24
CA ASP A 91 -9.86 -14.10 -4.57
C ASP A 91 -10.54 -15.47 -4.79
N GLU A 92 -10.47 -16.03 -6.01
CA GLU A 92 -11.04 -17.35 -6.33
C GLU A 92 -10.33 -18.48 -5.55
N ILE A 93 -8.99 -18.45 -5.52
CA ILE A 93 -8.18 -19.43 -4.80
C ILE A 93 -8.44 -19.33 -3.30
N PHE A 94 -8.50 -18.10 -2.78
CA PHE A 94 -8.77 -17.86 -1.36
C PHE A 94 -10.19 -18.28 -1.00
N ALA A 95 -11.19 -18.12 -1.86
CA ALA A 95 -12.54 -18.61 -1.58
C ALA A 95 -12.60 -20.15 -1.51
N ALA A 96 -11.88 -20.85 -2.38
CA ALA A 96 -11.92 -22.32 -2.50
C ALA A 96 -11.06 -23.08 -1.48
N THR A 97 -10.08 -22.42 -0.85
CA THR A 97 -9.05 -23.10 -0.05
C THR A 97 -9.22 -22.85 1.45
N PRO A 98 -9.21 -23.85 2.35
CA PRO A 98 -9.26 -23.62 3.80
C PRO A 98 -8.10 -22.72 4.30
N LEU A 99 -8.34 -21.85 5.30
CA LEU A 99 -7.28 -20.97 5.82
C LEU A 99 -6.10 -21.72 6.46
N SER A 100 -6.35 -22.92 7.01
CA SER A 100 -5.33 -23.79 7.59
C SER A 100 -4.63 -24.67 6.55
N ALA A 101 -4.93 -24.53 5.25
CA ALA A 101 -4.30 -25.34 4.24
C ALA A 101 -2.82 -24.94 4.09
N THR A 102 -1.94 -25.93 4.14
CA THR A 102 -0.52 -25.76 3.84
C THR A 102 -0.34 -25.44 2.34
N PRO A 103 0.45 -24.41 1.98
CA PRO A 103 0.79 -24.13 0.59
C PRO A 103 1.47 -25.32 -0.09
N ARG A 104 1.26 -25.46 -1.40
CA ARG A 104 1.86 -26.55 -2.18
C ARG A 104 3.20 -26.18 -2.82
N GLY A 105 3.44 -24.89 -3.05
CA GLY A 105 4.73 -24.32 -3.44
C GLY A 105 5.53 -23.85 -2.21
N ARG A 106 6.75 -23.38 -2.44
CA ARG A 106 7.64 -22.87 -1.37
C ARG A 106 8.32 -21.58 -1.80
N HIS A 107 8.22 -20.56 -0.96
CA HIS A 107 8.99 -19.33 -1.09
C HIS A 107 10.36 -19.51 -0.40
N PRO A 108 11.44 -18.84 -0.86
CA PRO A 108 12.73 -18.93 -0.18
C PRO A 108 12.72 -18.41 1.27
N ASP A 109 13.68 -18.89 2.05
CA ASP A 109 13.85 -18.52 3.46
C ASP A 109 14.41 -17.10 3.60
N PRO A 110 14.06 -16.36 4.69
CA PRO A 110 13.34 -16.83 5.88
C PRO A 110 11.81 -16.80 5.77
N LEU A 111 11.26 -16.06 4.81
CA LEU A 111 9.82 -15.79 4.76
C LEU A 111 9.00 -17.05 4.41
N GLY A 112 9.57 -17.98 3.66
CA GLY A 112 8.97 -19.28 3.37
C GLY A 112 8.70 -20.14 4.62
N ASP A 113 9.57 -20.08 5.63
CA ASP A 113 9.41 -20.84 6.87
C ASP A 113 8.39 -20.20 7.83
N GLU A 114 8.15 -18.88 7.71
CA GLU A 114 7.16 -18.16 8.52
C GLU A 114 5.73 -18.35 7.96
N ILE A 115 5.59 -18.41 6.63
CA ILE A 115 4.29 -18.53 5.94
C ILE A 115 3.95 -20.01 5.69
N THR A 116 3.33 -20.62 6.69
CA THR A 116 3.08 -22.08 6.73
C THR A 116 1.67 -22.50 6.35
N ASP A 117 0.72 -21.55 6.26
CA ASP A 117 -0.67 -21.79 5.87
C ASP A 117 -1.22 -20.65 4.99
N LEU A 118 -2.40 -20.87 4.40
CA LEU A 118 -3.07 -19.84 3.58
C LEU A 118 -3.35 -18.56 4.38
N ARG A 119 -3.61 -18.65 5.68
CA ARG A 119 -3.79 -17.47 6.53
C ARG A 119 -2.53 -16.59 6.53
N GLY A 120 -1.35 -17.19 6.68
CA GLY A 120 -0.07 -16.49 6.57
C GLY A 120 0.09 -15.81 5.23
N VAL A 121 -0.27 -16.50 4.14
CA VAL A 121 -0.22 -15.93 2.78
C VAL A 121 -1.11 -14.69 2.64
N VAL A 122 -2.37 -14.77 3.09
CA VAL A 122 -3.30 -13.64 2.98
C VAL A 122 -2.86 -12.47 3.87
N LEU A 123 -2.35 -12.74 5.07
CA LEU A 123 -1.80 -11.71 5.95
C LEU A 123 -0.58 -11.03 5.32
N HIS A 124 0.31 -11.78 4.70
CA HIS A 124 1.46 -11.24 4.01
C HIS A 124 1.05 -10.33 2.84
N LEU A 125 0.09 -10.74 2.00
CA LEU A 125 -0.42 -9.88 0.93
C LEU A 125 -1.08 -8.59 1.46
N ILE A 126 -1.78 -8.64 2.59
CA ILE A 126 -2.34 -7.44 3.24
C ILE A 126 -1.19 -6.50 3.66
N GLU A 127 -0.18 -7.05 4.29
CA GLU A 127 0.99 -6.35 4.83
C GLU A 127 1.80 -5.68 3.70
N GLU A 128 2.17 -6.45 2.69
CA GLU A 128 2.91 -5.99 1.51
C GLU A 128 2.12 -4.92 0.76
N THR A 129 0.83 -5.15 0.48
CA THR A 129 -0.01 -4.14 -0.20
C THR A 129 -0.11 -2.85 0.61
N ALA A 130 -0.34 -2.94 1.92
CA ALA A 130 -0.42 -1.77 2.80
C ALA A 130 0.90 -0.99 2.87
N ARG A 131 2.04 -1.69 2.90
CA ARG A 131 3.37 -1.07 2.83
C ARG A 131 3.54 -0.27 1.54
N HIS A 132 3.15 -0.85 0.41
CA HIS A 132 3.27 -0.18 -0.89
C HIS A 132 2.28 0.98 -1.07
N ILE A 133 1.08 0.90 -0.51
CA ILE A 133 0.15 2.05 -0.42
C ILE A 133 0.82 3.24 0.26
N GLY A 134 1.54 3.00 1.37
CA GLY A 134 2.29 4.05 2.06
C GLY A 134 3.36 4.71 1.19
N HIS A 135 3.99 3.97 0.27
CA HIS A 135 4.89 4.56 -0.72
C HIS A 135 4.11 5.39 -1.75
N LEU A 136 3.00 4.86 -2.28
CA LEU A 136 2.17 5.53 -3.28
C LEU A 136 1.54 6.84 -2.76
N ASP A 137 1.27 6.95 -1.46
CA ASP A 137 0.78 8.19 -0.83
C ASP A 137 1.74 9.37 -1.05
N VAL A 138 3.05 9.11 -1.16
CA VAL A 138 4.04 10.15 -1.50
C VAL A 138 3.74 10.71 -2.89
N CYS A 139 3.43 9.86 -3.87
CA CYS A 139 3.05 10.28 -5.22
C CYS A 139 1.79 11.14 -5.22
N GLY A 140 0.72 10.66 -4.57
CA GLY A 140 -0.56 11.36 -4.52
C GLY A 140 -0.45 12.74 -3.83
N SER A 141 0.38 12.85 -2.79
CA SER A 141 0.63 14.14 -2.11
C SER A 141 1.46 15.12 -2.94
N CYS A 142 2.35 14.62 -3.80
CA CYS A 142 3.11 15.43 -4.74
C CYS A 142 2.26 15.89 -5.95
N SER A 143 1.13 15.22 -6.22
CA SER A 143 0.23 15.49 -7.34
C SER A 143 -1.09 16.15 -6.91
N THR A 144 -1.06 17.23 -6.12
CA THR A 144 -2.15 18.22 -5.92
C THR A 144 -3.64 17.77 -5.82
N ALA A 145 -3.95 16.53 -5.43
CA ALA A 145 -5.32 16.07 -5.13
C ALA A 145 -5.48 15.82 -3.61
N PRO A 146 -6.63 16.20 -2.99
CA PRO A 146 -6.84 15.93 -1.58
C PRO A 146 -6.90 14.41 -1.34
N PRO A 147 -6.36 13.89 -0.23
CA PRO A 147 -6.27 12.45 -0.02
C PRO A 147 -7.65 11.77 -0.04
N GLY A 148 -7.86 10.85 -0.99
CA GLY A 148 -9.11 10.08 -1.14
C GLY A 148 -9.44 9.20 0.08
N TRP A 149 -8.47 8.92 0.95
CA TRP A 149 -8.65 8.10 2.15
C TRP A 149 -9.65 8.68 3.16
N ALA A 150 -9.89 10.00 3.14
CA ALA A 150 -10.82 10.65 4.07
C ALA A 150 -12.30 10.31 3.79
N ARG A 151 -12.68 9.85 2.59
CA ARG A 151 -14.09 9.55 2.25
C ARG A 151 -14.53 8.11 2.56
N ALA A 152 -13.60 7.16 2.64
CA ALA A 152 -13.94 5.73 2.79
C ALA A 152 -14.29 5.29 4.21
N ARG A 153 -14.11 6.15 5.23
CA ARG A 153 -14.51 5.87 6.62
C ARG A 153 -15.76 6.67 7.01
N THR A 154 -16.91 6.28 6.48
CA THR A 154 -18.17 6.54 7.19
C THR A 154 -18.43 5.38 8.14
N ALA A 155 -18.04 5.56 9.40
CA ALA A 155 -18.57 4.75 10.50
C ALA A 155 -20.09 5.02 10.62
N PRO A 156 -20.91 4.06 11.11
CA PRO A 156 -22.31 4.33 11.39
C PRO A 156 -22.40 5.51 12.37
N SER A 157 -23.11 6.54 11.96
CA SER A 157 -23.25 7.80 12.69
C SER A 157 -24.00 7.57 14.00
N ASN A 158 -23.28 7.31 15.08
CA ASN A 158 -23.85 7.43 16.42
C ASN A 158 -23.90 8.91 16.76
N THR A 159 -25.09 9.48 16.60
CA THR A 159 -25.36 10.88 16.87
C THR A 159 -25.40 11.06 18.39
N THR A 160 -24.27 11.44 18.99
CA THR A 160 -24.27 12.01 20.34
C THR A 160 -23.84 13.46 20.31
N ARG A 161 -24.70 14.24 20.93
CA ARG A 161 -24.82 15.69 20.95
C ARG A 161 -23.55 16.39 21.48
N SER A 162 -23.02 17.29 20.66
CA SER A 162 -22.36 18.57 20.98
C SER A 162 -22.12 18.89 22.47
N THR A 163 -20.85 19.07 22.85
CA THR A 163 -20.41 20.18 23.72
C THR A 163 -18.97 20.62 23.41
N GLY A 164 -18.80 21.85 22.91
CA GLY A 164 -17.70 22.76 23.27
C GLY A 164 -16.31 22.53 22.68
N ARG A 165 -16.04 23.05 21.46
CA ARG A 165 -14.66 23.41 21.06
C ARG A 165 -14.28 24.76 21.68
N ARG A 166 -13.20 24.79 22.47
CA ARG A 166 -12.44 26.02 22.76
C ARG A 166 -11.27 26.13 21.78
N PRO A 167 -11.04 27.29 21.13
CA PRO A 167 -9.87 27.49 20.28
C PRO A 167 -8.63 27.78 21.12
N CYS A 168 -7.52 27.10 20.81
CA CYS A 168 -6.20 27.45 21.33
C CYS A 168 -5.74 28.76 20.67
N ARG A 169 -5.81 29.87 21.42
CA ARG A 169 -5.21 31.14 21.03
C ARG A 169 -3.70 31.05 21.20
N GLY A 170 -2.98 31.40 20.14
CA GLY A 170 -1.53 31.59 20.18
C GLY A 170 -1.14 32.81 21.02
N SER A 171 0.01 32.68 21.69
CA SER A 171 0.64 33.77 22.44
C SER A 171 2.15 33.74 22.14
N SER A 172 2.61 34.64 21.27
CA SER A 172 3.93 35.26 21.39
C SER A 172 3.70 36.64 22.00
N PRO A 173 4.56 37.08 22.94
CA PRO A 173 5.61 38.06 22.60
C PRO A 173 6.88 37.80 23.46
N ARG A 174 8.05 38.45 23.37
CA ARG A 174 8.57 39.66 22.70
C ARG A 174 10.11 39.58 22.76
N ARG A 175 10.79 40.21 21.81
CA ARG A 175 12.23 40.54 21.84
C ARG A 175 12.50 41.73 22.79
N SER A 176 13.71 41.76 23.36
CA SER A 176 14.62 42.94 23.42
C SER A 176 15.98 42.52 23.98
N ALA A 177 17.06 42.64 23.18
CA ALA A 177 18.18 43.60 23.36
C ALA A 177 19.11 43.21 24.53
N GLY A 178 20.42 42.99 24.40
CA GLY A 178 21.43 43.46 23.46
C GLY A 178 22.59 44.02 24.30
N SER A 179 23.82 43.53 24.12
CA SER A 179 25.04 44.31 24.39
C SER A 179 26.26 43.58 23.83
N ALA A 180 27.27 44.38 23.53
CA ALA A 180 28.33 44.21 22.55
C ALA A 180 29.58 43.41 23.00
N ARG A 181 30.28 42.92 21.97
CA ARG A 181 31.70 42.49 21.79
C ARG A 181 32.76 43.48 22.34
N PRO A 182 34.11 43.29 22.23
CA PRO A 182 34.98 42.14 21.82
C PRO A 182 36.28 42.02 22.72
N PRO A 183 37.53 41.74 22.25
CA PRO A 183 38.17 40.43 21.99
C PRO A 183 39.59 40.24 22.63
N ALA A 184 40.15 39.01 22.58
CA ALA A 184 41.61 38.69 22.50
C ALA A 184 41.73 37.15 22.33
N GLY A 185 42.62 36.50 21.58
CA GLY A 185 43.88 36.88 20.95
C GLY A 185 44.93 35.79 21.25
N GLY A 186 45.46 35.09 20.23
CA GLY A 186 46.66 34.22 20.27
C GLY A 186 46.49 32.85 20.95
N ARG A 187 47.13 31.75 20.54
CA ARG A 187 48.11 31.41 19.48
C ARG A 187 47.84 29.98 19.06
#